data_AF-A0A9W7HJ18-F1
#
_entry.id   AF-A0A9W7HJ18-F1
#
_cell.length_a   1.000
_cell.length_b   1.000
_cell.length_c   1.000
_cell.angle_alpha   90.00
_cell.angle_beta   90.00
_cell.angle_gamma   90.00
#
_symmetry.space_group_name_H-M   'P 1'
#
loop_
_entity.id
_entity.type
_entity.pdbx_description
1 polymer ?
#
loop_
_entity_poly.entity_id
_entity_poly.type
_entity_poly.pdbx_seq_one_letter_code
_entity_poly.pdbx_strand_id
1 'polypeptide(L)' 'MPNIWELPEGQRVNVKINNLYQHVGEESTCLCRFIGTMVRKAEFAPISYLNWHEMSNNKKEEMWSTIELKF' A
#
# COMPACT_ATOMS: atom_id res chain seq x y z
N MET A 1 -12.45 -6.76 8.54
CA MET A 1 -11.62 -5.57 8.31
C MET A 1 -12.37 -4.67 7.34
N PRO A 2 -12.42 -3.34 7.58
CA PRO A 2 -13.02 -2.40 6.64
C PRO A 2 -12.34 -2.52 5.27
N ASN A 3 -13.12 -2.36 4.20
CA ASN A 3 -12.59 -2.35 2.85
C ASN A 3 -11.80 -1.05 2.63
N ILE A 4 -10.47 -1.13 2.70
CA ILE A 4 -9.57 0.03 2.58
C ILE A 4 -9.75 0.75 1.24
N TRP A 5 -10.12 0.03 0.19
CA TRP A 5 -10.42 0.63 -1.12
C TRP A 5 -11.59 1.61 -1.06
N GLU A 6 -12.57 1.35 -0.21
CA GLU A 6 -13.82 2.11 -0.06
C GLU A 6 -13.76 3.16 1.06
N LEU A 7 -12.58 3.43 1.64
CA LEU A 7 -12.45 4.52 2.61
C LEU A 7 -12.92 5.85 2.01
N PRO A 8 -13.80 6.60 2.71
CA PRO A 8 -14.23 7.93 2.30
C PRO A 8 -13.06 8.86 2.03
N GLU A 9 -13.27 9.81 1.11
CA GLU A 9 -12.26 10.83 0.82
C GLU A 9 -11.90 11.61 2.10
N GLY A 10 -10.60 11.83 2.30
CA GLY A 10 -10.08 12.48 3.51
C GLY A 10 -9.90 11.56 4.72
N GLN A 11 -10.40 10.32 4.70
CA GLN A 11 -10.17 9.35 5.77
C GLN A 11 -8.95 8.47 5.48
N ARG A 12 -8.07 8.31 6.48
CA ARG A 12 -6.87 7.47 6.41
C ARG A 12 -6.71 6.61 7.66
N VAL A 13 -6.02 5.47 7.51
CA VAL A 13 -5.69 4.56 8.61
C VAL A 13 -4.31 4.92 9.18
N ASN A 14 -4.29 5.45 10.39
CA ASN A 14 -3.04 5.81 11.06
C ASN A 14 -2.26 4.55 11.49
N VAL A 15 -1.09 4.35 10.88
CA VAL A 15 -0.17 3.26 11.24
C VAL A 15 0.79 3.73 12.33
N LYS A 16 0.71 3.10 13.51
CA LYS A 16 1.62 3.40 14.62
C LYS A 16 3.03 2.96 14.30
N ILE A 17 3.99 3.83 14.63
CA ILE A 17 5.42 3.58 14.49
C ILE A 17 6.05 3.58 15.90
N ASN A 18 6.85 2.56 16.20
CA ASN A 18 7.59 2.47 17.46
C ASN A 18 8.90 3.27 17.42
N ASN A 19 9.64 3.31 18.54
CA ASN A 19 10.91 4.03 18.65
C ASN A 19 12.03 3.47 17.75
N LEU A 20 11.83 2.31 17.14
CA LEU A 20 12.75 1.68 16.17
C LEU A 20 12.32 1.94 14.72
N TYR A 21 11.38 2.86 14.50
CA TYR A 21 10.81 3.17 13.19
C TYR A 21 10.10 2.00 12.50
N GLN A 22 9.62 1.02 13.29
CA GLN A 22 8.86 -0.10 12.78
C GLN A 22 7.37 0.15 12.94
N HIS A 23 6.60 -0.23 11.93
CA HIS A 23 5.15 -0.30 12.05
C HIS A 23 4.75 -1.36 13.06
N VAL A 24 3.81 -1.04 13.95
CA VAL A 24 3.30 -1.95 14.99
C VAL A 24 1.78 -1.86 15.10
N GLY A 25 1.17 -2.91 15.63
CA GLY A 25 -0.29 -2.97 15.83
C GLY A 25 -1.06 -3.59 14.68
N GLU A 26 -2.39 -3.52 14.76
CA GLU A 26 -3.28 -4.13 13.76
C GLU A 26 -3.28 -3.35 12.44
N GLU A 27 -3.12 -2.04 12.51
CA GLU A 27 -3.06 -1.11 11.38
C GLU A 27 -1.83 -1.40 10.51
N SER A 28 -0.72 -1.78 11.12
CA SER A 28 0.46 -2.29 10.43
C SER A 28 0.14 -3.54 9.60
N THR A 29 -0.56 -4.51 10.20
CA THR A 29 -0.97 -5.71 9.49
C THR A 29 -1.96 -5.37 8.36
N CYS A 30 -2.83 -4.38 8.59
CA CYS A 30 -3.75 -3.86 7.59
C CYS A 30 -3.01 -3.25 6.39
N LEU A 31 -1.97 -2.44 6.62
CA LEU A 31 -1.10 -1.90 5.58
C LEU A 31 -0.45 -3.02 4.75
N CYS A 32 0.16 -4.01 5.39
CA CYS A 32 0.79 -5.13 4.68
C CYS A 32 -0.21 -5.92 3.83
N ARG A 33 -1.42 -6.18 4.35
CA ARG A 33 -2.49 -6.85 3.59
C ARG A 33 -2.94 -6.01 2.40
N PHE A 34 -3.11 -4.70 2.60
CA PHE A 34 -3.52 -3.79 1.53
C PHE A 34 -2.49 -3.75 0.40
N ILE A 35 -1.20 -3.58 0.70
CA ILE A 35 -0.12 -3.66 -0.28
C ILE A 35 -0.18 -5.01 -1.02
N GLY A 36 -0.40 -6.10 -0.28
CA GLY A 36 -0.62 -7.43 -0.85
C GLY A 36 -1.78 -7.47 -1.85
N THR A 37 -2.88 -6.76 -1.61
CA THR A 37 -3.98 -6.64 -2.59
C THR A 37 -3.60 -5.82 -3.81
N MET A 38 -2.81 -4.76 -3.65
CA MET A 38 -2.36 -3.92 -4.75
C MET A 38 -1.49 -4.72 -5.73
N VAL A 39 -0.49 -5.45 -5.23
CA VAL A 39 0.45 -6.21 -6.08
C VAL A 39 -0.21 -7.37 -6.84
N ARG A 40 -1.44 -7.77 -6.47
CA ARG A 40 -2.21 -8.78 -7.21
C ARG A 40 -3.02 -8.18 -8.36
N LYS A 41 -3.16 -6.86 -8.43
CA LYS A 41 -3.85 -6.19 -9.53
C LYS A 41 -2.83 -5.81 -10.60
N ALA A 42 -3.09 -6.24 -11.83
CA ALA A 42 -2.22 -5.97 -12.97
C ALA A 42 -2.07 -4.46 -13.27
N GLU A 43 -3.03 -3.63 -12.84
CA GLU A 43 -2.94 -2.17 -12.94
C GLU A 43 -1.71 -1.61 -12.20
N PHE A 44 -1.39 -2.17 -11.03
CA PHE A 44 -0.29 -1.74 -10.17
C PHE A 44 0.99 -2.55 -10.42
N ALA A 45 0.88 -3.88 -10.46
CA ALA A 45 2.02 -4.78 -10.65
C ALA A 45 1.72 -5.80 -11.76
N PRO A 46 1.93 -5.42 -13.04
CA PRO A 46 1.75 -6.34 -14.15
C PRO A 46 2.73 -7.51 -14.09
N ILE A 47 2.26 -8.72 -14.44
CA ILE A 47 3.09 -9.94 -14.46
C ILE A 47 4.23 -9.90 -15.49
N SER A 48 4.20 -8.95 -16.42
CA SER A 48 5.29 -8.71 -17.38
C SER A 48 6.57 -8.21 -16.72
N TYR A 49 6.49 -7.66 -15.51
CA TYR A 49 7.65 -7.28 -14.71
C TYR A 49 7.96 -8.42 -13.74
N LEU A 50 9.09 -9.10 -13.96
CA LEU A 50 9.52 -10.21 -13.10
C LEU A 50 10.25 -9.69 -11.85
N ASN A 51 10.80 -8.49 -11.92
CA ASN A 51 11.46 -7.84 -10.82
C ASN A 51 10.89 -6.43 -10.57
N TRP A 52 10.64 -6.09 -9.30
CA TRP A 52 10.21 -4.75 -8.90
C TRP A 52 11.18 -3.65 -9.39
N HIS A 53 12.47 -3.94 -9.45
CA HIS A 53 13.47 -2.98 -9.93
C HIS A 53 13.29 -2.64 -11.42
N GLU A 54 12.64 -3.50 -12.22
CA GLU A 54 12.35 -3.28 -13.65
C GLU A 54 11.10 -2.42 -13.88
N MET A 55 10.22 -2.29 -12.89
CA MET A 55 9.05 -1.41 -12.99
C MET A 55 9.49 0.06 -13.05
N SER A 56 8.86 0.84 -13.94
CA SER A 56 9.13 2.26 -14.08
C SER A 56 8.83 3.02 -12.78
N ASN A 57 9.58 4.09 -12.52
CA ASN A 57 9.37 4.92 -11.32
C ASN A 57 7.95 5.49 -11.26
N ASN A 58 7.38 5.92 -12.38
CA ASN A 58 6.01 6.42 -12.43
C ASN A 58 4.99 5.41 -11.88
N LYS A 59 5.12 4.11 -12.21
CA LYS A 59 4.22 3.08 -11.67
C LYS A 59 4.41 2.87 -10.18
N LYS A 60 5.65 2.95 -9.70
CA LYS A 60 5.96 2.85 -8.27
C LYS A 60 5.38 4.03 -7.51
N GLU A 61 5.48 5.24 -8.07
CA GLU A 61 4.91 6.47 -7.53
C GLU A 61 3.38 6.41 -7.49
N GLU A 62 2.70 5.93 -8.54
CA GLU A 62 1.25 5.72 -8.54
C GLU A 62 0.80 4.77 -7.40
N MET A 63 1.53 3.67 -7.20
CA MET A 63 1.28 2.77 -6.08
C MET A 63 1.51 3.48 -4.74
N TRP A 64 2.59 4.25 -4.62
CA TRP A 64 2.92 4.98 -3.41
C TRP A 64 1.86 6.02 -3.05
N SER A 65 1.42 6.85 -4.01
CA SER A 65 0.35 7.82 -3.82
C SER A 65 -0.97 7.16 -3.40
N THR A 66 -1.27 5.98 -3.94
CA THR A 66 -2.47 5.23 -3.53
C THR A 66 -2.38 4.77 -2.07
N ILE A 67 -1.20 4.34 -1.61
CA ILE A 67 -0.97 3.96 -0.21
C ILE A 67 -1.10 5.19 0.70
N GLU A 68 -0.45 6.30 0.37
CA GLU A 68 -0.51 7.56 1.16
C GLU A 68 -1.91 8.16 1.23
N LEU A 69 -2.75 7.95 0.22
CA LEU A 69 -4.14 8.41 0.25
C LEU A 69 -5.00 7.62 1.24
N LYS A 70 -4.60 6.40 1.60
CA LYS A 70 -5.39 5.47 2.43
C LYS A 70 -4.84 5.26 3.84
N PHE A 71 -3.55 5.55 4.06
CA PHE A 71 -2.84 5.41 5.34
C PHE A 71 -2.14 6.71 5.70
#